data_AF-A0A2N0VK37-F1
#
_entry.id   AF-A0A2N0VK37-F1
#
_cell.length_a   1.000
_cell.length_b   1.000
_cell.length_c   1.000
_cell.angle_alpha   90.00
_cell.angle_beta   90.00
_cell.angle_gamma   90.00
#
_symmetry.space_group_name_H-M   'P 1'
#
loop_
_entity.id
_entity.type
_entity.pdbx_description
1 polymer ?
#
loop_
_entity_poly.entity_id
_entity_poly.type
_entity_poly.pdbx_seq_one_letter_code
_entity_poly.pdbx_strand_id
1 'polypeptide(L)'
;MWSELLIILTSALGAAYIFTAFDGKHRDVKNVGLFTLLCIVIFQLNQFLDYSSNISSIVTEVLYLSIFSLVLTFLLLTIRKLKPEFARYPYPIAFIPVLIVVLYPLIIGNESILNLVGQLLQLAGLLTLLLLIISHLEHSRIIATTSISFILFLSGAAIYWFDGSIPIGSWLWQSLVAVAIALISYSMTKFYNNNEAVNRYEIK
;
A
#
# COMPACT_ATOMS: atom_id res chain seq x y z
N MET A 1 6.21 1.94 19.86
CA MET A 1 7.67 1.68 19.74
C MET A 1 8.05 0.33 19.11
N TRP A 2 7.90 -0.82 19.79
CA TRP A 2 8.35 -2.11 19.20
C TRP A 2 7.63 -2.49 17.91
N SER A 3 6.33 -2.22 17.82
CA SER A 3 5.51 -2.44 16.64
C SER A 3 5.85 -1.48 15.48
N GLU A 4 6.22 -0.23 15.75
CA GLU A 4 6.71 0.72 14.74
C GLU A 4 8.06 0.24 14.16
N LEU A 5 8.99 -0.22 15.01
CA LEU A 5 10.25 -0.82 14.56
C LEU A 5 10.01 -2.04 13.67
N LEU A 6 9.01 -2.86 14.03
CA LEU A 6 8.62 -4.03 13.24
C LEU A 6 8.12 -3.60 11.85
N ILE A 7 7.29 -2.55 11.73
CA ILE A 7 6.86 -1.98 10.44
C ILE A 7 8.05 -1.48 9.62
N ILE A 8 9.00 -0.79 10.25
CA ILE A 8 10.21 -0.30 9.56
C ILE A 8 10.99 -1.49 8.98
N LEU A 9 11.24 -2.51 9.79
CA LEU A 9 11.99 -3.70 9.38
C LEU A 9 11.26 -4.48 8.27
N THR A 10 9.96 -4.70 8.39
CA THR A 10 9.19 -5.42 7.36
C THR A 10 9.05 -4.62 6.08
N SER A 11 8.98 -3.29 6.16
CA SER A 11 8.97 -2.41 4.98
C SER A 11 10.32 -2.43 4.27
N ALA A 12 11.43 -2.40 5.01
CA ALA A 12 12.77 -2.52 4.44
C ALA A 12 12.99 -3.89 3.78
N LEU A 13 12.53 -4.96 4.43
CA LEU A 13 12.57 -6.33 3.88
C LEU A 13 11.67 -6.47 2.64
N GLY A 14 10.48 -5.87 2.65
CA GLY A 14 9.60 -5.78 1.48
C GLY A 14 10.26 -5.04 0.32
N ALA A 15 10.98 -3.96 0.61
CA ALA A 15 11.70 -3.17 -0.39
C ALA A 15 12.84 -3.99 -0.99
N ALA A 16 13.57 -4.77 -0.19
CA ALA A 16 14.59 -5.69 -0.67
C ALA A 16 14.01 -6.76 -1.63
N TYR A 17 12.83 -7.32 -1.31
CA TYR A 17 12.15 -8.26 -2.20
C TYR A 17 11.76 -7.62 -3.54
N ILE A 18 11.10 -6.45 -3.50
CA ILE A 18 10.72 -5.73 -4.72
C ILE A 18 11.97 -5.34 -5.53
N PHE A 19 13.03 -4.88 -4.86
CA PHE A 19 14.25 -4.43 -5.52
C PHE A 19 14.95 -5.55 -6.29
N THR A 20 15.02 -6.75 -5.69
CA THR A 20 15.71 -7.92 -6.25
C THR A 20 14.87 -8.66 -7.28
N ALA A 21 13.54 -8.69 -7.13
CA ALA A 21 12.69 -9.46 -8.02
C ALA A 21 12.22 -8.72 -9.26
N PHE A 22 12.03 -7.40 -9.16
CA PHE A 22 11.53 -6.62 -10.28
C PHE A 22 12.75 -6.20 -11.12
N ASP A 23 13.05 -6.98 -12.15
CA ASP A 23 14.02 -6.60 -13.18
C ASP A 23 13.56 -5.36 -13.95
N GLY A 24 14.40 -4.83 -14.84
CA GLY A 24 14.13 -3.62 -15.63
C GLY A 24 12.79 -3.62 -16.39
N LYS A 25 12.18 -4.78 -16.60
CA LYS A 25 10.88 -5.00 -17.27
C LYS A 25 9.69 -4.32 -16.57
N HIS A 26 9.72 -4.18 -15.25
CA HIS A 26 8.63 -3.58 -14.47
C HIS A 26 9.09 -2.39 -13.64
N ARG A 27 9.99 -1.57 -14.21
CA ARG A 27 10.64 -0.45 -13.54
C ARG A 27 9.66 0.55 -12.92
N ASP A 28 8.53 0.80 -13.56
CA ASP A 28 7.49 1.69 -13.06
C ASP A 28 6.81 1.16 -11.79
N VAL A 29 6.35 -0.08 -11.83
CA VAL A 29 5.74 -0.73 -10.65
C VAL A 29 6.76 -0.85 -9.51
N LYS A 30 8.00 -1.21 -9.84
CA LYS A 30 9.13 -1.28 -8.91
C LYS A 30 9.33 0.05 -8.20
N ASN A 31 9.45 1.15 -8.97
CA ASN A 31 9.71 2.47 -8.42
C ASN A 31 8.59 2.94 -7.51
N VAL A 32 7.33 2.77 -7.93
CA VAL A 32 6.17 3.14 -7.10
C VAL A 32 6.14 2.29 -5.83
N GLY A 33 6.32 0.97 -5.93
CA GLY A 33 6.34 0.09 -4.76
C GLY A 33 7.45 0.43 -3.75
N LEU A 34 8.68 0.70 -4.24
CA LEU A 34 9.78 1.15 -3.40
C LEU A 34 9.50 2.50 -2.74
N PHE A 35 8.91 3.44 -3.48
CA PHE A 35 8.56 4.76 -2.96
C PHE A 35 7.47 4.66 -1.89
N THR A 36 6.46 3.79 -2.08
CA THR A 36 5.44 3.49 -1.05
C THR A 36 6.08 2.99 0.24
N LEU A 37 6.98 2.01 0.15
CA LEU A 37 7.64 1.43 1.33
C LEU A 37 8.57 2.44 2.01
N LEU A 38 9.24 3.28 1.24
CA LEU A 38 10.04 4.39 1.76
C LEU A 38 9.16 5.40 2.51
N CYS A 39 8.00 5.79 1.95
CA CYS A 39 7.04 6.67 2.62
C CYS A 39 6.54 6.07 3.94
N ILE A 40 6.29 4.75 4.00
CA ILE A 40 5.92 4.07 5.25
C ILE A 40 7.06 4.19 6.28
N VAL A 41 8.31 3.96 5.89
CA VAL A 41 9.46 4.12 6.79
C VAL A 41 9.58 5.57 7.29
N ILE A 42 9.46 6.56 6.40
CA ILE A 42 9.51 7.99 6.77
C ILE A 42 8.36 8.33 7.73
N PHE A 43 7.15 7.80 7.51
CA PHE A 43 6.02 7.99 8.42
C PHE A 43 6.30 7.42 9.81
N GLN A 44 6.87 6.22 9.92
CA GLN A 44 7.23 5.65 11.22
C GLN A 44 8.36 6.45 11.90
N LEU A 45 9.36 6.90 11.13
CA LEU A 45 10.42 7.77 11.65
C LEU A 45 9.87 9.10 12.16
N ASN A 46 8.88 9.67 11.48
CA ASN A 46 8.23 10.91 11.87
C ASN A 46 7.59 10.82 13.27
N GLN A 47 7.08 9.65 13.66
CA GLN A 47 6.50 9.43 15.00
C GLN A 47 7.53 9.50 16.13
N PHE A 48 8.83 9.36 15.83
CA PHE A 48 9.91 9.47 16.81
C PHE A 48 10.51 10.88 16.91
N LEU A 49 10.18 11.77 15.97
CA LEU A 49 10.72 13.12 15.94
C LEU A 49 9.84 14.06 16.77
N ASP A 50 10.46 14.74 17.73
CA ASP A 50 9.78 15.75 18.54
C ASP A 50 10.05 17.14 17.94
N TYR A 51 9.02 17.70 17.31
CA TYR A 51 9.02 19.04 16.73
C TYR A 51 7.63 19.66 16.91
N SER A 52 7.50 20.97 16.65
CA SER A 52 6.28 21.72 17.01
C SER A 52 4.99 21.03 16.56
N SER A 53 4.01 20.94 17.46
CA SER A 53 2.75 20.20 17.27
C SER A 53 2.03 20.49 15.95
N ASN A 54 1.98 21.76 15.55
CA ASN A 54 1.31 22.18 14.31
C ASN A 54 2.00 21.65 13.05
N ILE A 55 3.33 21.68 13.00
CA ILE A 55 4.09 21.14 11.87
C ILE A 55 3.96 19.61 11.88
N SER A 56 3.91 18.98 13.06
CA SER A 56 3.82 17.54 13.21
C SER A 56 2.51 16.95 12.68
N SER A 57 1.37 17.60 12.94
CA SER A 57 0.08 17.17 12.37
C SER A 57 0.08 17.26 10.84
N ILE A 58 0.53 18.38 10.27
CA ILE A 58 0.56 18.59 8.82
C ILE A 58 1.42 17.52 8.12
N VAL A 59 2.64 17.30 8.62
CA VAL A 59 3.55 16.30 8.03
C VAL A 59 2.96 14.89 8.14
N THR A 60 2.35 14.55 9.28
CA THR A 60 1.72 13.25 9.51
C THR A 60 0.58 13.01 8.54
N GLU A 61 -0.30 14.00 8.34
CA GLU A 61 -1.42 13.94 7.40
C GLU A 61 -0.96 13.76 5.94
N VAL A 62 0.04 14.56 5.52
CA VAL A 62 0.59 14.47 4.16
C VAL A 62 1.24 13.11 3.92
N LEU A 63 2.02 12.61 4.87
CA LEU A 63 2.66 11.30 4.76
C LEU A 63 1.61 10.17 4.72
N TYR A 64 0.59 10.26 5.55
CA TYR A 64 -0.52 9.30 5.57
C TYR A 64 -1.25 9.24 4.22
N LEU A 65 -1.66 10.39 3.69
CA LEU A 65 -2.31 10.46 2.38
C LEU A 65 -1.39 9.95 1.26
N SER A 66 -0.10 10.29 1.33
CA SER A 66 0.90 9.83 0.37
C SER A 66 1.02 8.32 0.34
N ILE A 67 1.07 7.66 1.51
CA ILE A 67 1.16 6.20 1.61
C ILE A 67 -0.03 5.55 0.89
N PHE A 68 -1.27 5.92 1.23
CA PHE A 68 -2.43 5.26 0.64
C PHE A 68 -2.61 5.58 -0.85
N SER A 69 -2.33 6.82 -1.27
CA SER A 69 -2.32 7.19 -2.69
C SER A 69 -1.30 6.38 -3.50
N LEU A 70 -0.09 6.17 -2.95
CA LEU A 70 0.94 5.37 -3.61
C LEU A 70 0.63 3.87 -3.60
N VAL A 71 0.05 3.34 -2.51
CA VAL A 71 -0.47 1.95 -2.48
C VAL A 71 -1.52 1.76 -3.58
N LEU A 72 -2.48 2.67 -3.70
CA LEU A 72 -3.52 2.58 -4.72
C LEU A 72 -2.93 2.68 -6.14
N THR A 73 -1.98 3.58 -6.35
CA THR A 73 -1.23 3.71 -7.61
C THR A 73 -0.49 2.41 -7.96
N PHE A 74 0.18 1.78 -6.99
CA PHE A 74 0.86 0.50 -7.16
C PHE A 74 -0.10 -0.62 -7.59
N LEU A 75 -1.28 -0.69 -6.96
CA LEU A 75 -2.31 -1.68 -7.31
C LEU A 75 -2.90 -1.42 -8.70
N LEU A 76 -3.20 -0.17 -9.05
CA LEU A 76 -3.69 0.21 -10.37
C LEU A 76 -2.66 -0.12 -11.46
N LEU A 77 -1.39 0.23 -11.26
CA LEU A 77 -0.33 -0.15 -12.20
C LEU A 77 -0.24 -1.66 -12.37
N THR A 78 -0.40 -2.42 -11.28
CA THR A 78 -0.41 -3.89 -11.34
C THR A 78 -1.56 -4.42 -12.18
N ILE A 79 -2.78 -3.93 -11.96
CA ILE A 79 -3.95 -4.27 -12.77
C ILE A 79 -3.71 -3.92 -14.23
N ARG A 80 -3.09 -2.77 -14.50
CA ARG A 80 -2.78 -2.35 -15.86
C ARG A 80 -1.81 -3.32 -16.54
N LYS A 81 -0.75 -3.76 -15.86
CA LYS A 81 0.24 -4.68 -16.43
C LYS A 81 -0.37 -6.03 -16.80
N LEU A 82 -1.41 -6.46 -16.08
CA LEU A 82 -2.21 -7.62 -16.44
C LEU A 82 -3.03 -7.45 -17.73
N LYS A 83 -3.20 -6.21 -18.22
CA LYS A 83 -4.00 -5.83 -19.41
C LYS A 83 -5.37 -6.55 -19.47
N PRO A 84 -6.17 -6.54 -18.39
CA PRO A 84 -7.50 -7.14 -18.43
C PRO A 84 -8.32 -6.51 -19.55
N GLU A 85 -9.08 -7.32 -20.27
CA GLU A 85 -9.88 -6.86 -21.42
C GLU A 85 -10.85 -5.73 -21.03
N PHE A 86 -11.32 -5.72 -19.79
CA PHE A 86 -12.30 -4.76 -19.27
C PHE A 86 -11.72 -3.48 -18.66
N ALA A 87 -10.42 -3.41 -18.31
CA ALA A 87 -9.84 -2.25 -17.61
C ALA A 87 -8.62 -1.65 -18.34
N ARG A 88 -8.75 -1.45 -19.66
CA ARG A 88 -7.75 -0.77 -20.49
C ARG A 88 -7.91 0.75 -20.42
N TYR A 89 -7.61 1.34 -19.27
CA TYR A 89 -7.52 2.80 -19.15
C TYR A 89 -6.16 3.34 -19.63
N PRO A 90 -5.99 4.64 -19.95
CA PRO A 90 -4.70 5.27 -20.26
C PRO A 90 -3.67 5.24 -19.11
N TYR A 91 -2.37 5.18 -19.42
CA TYR A 91 -1.28 5.03 -18.41
C TYR A 91 -1.29 6.09 -17.32
N PRO A 92 -1.49 7.38 -17.65
CA PRO A 92 -1.54 8.44 -16.65
C PRO A 92 -2.66 8.27 -15.61
N ILE A 93 -3.76 7.59 -15.96
CA ILE A 93 -4.90 7.38 -15.05
C ILE A 93 -4.51 6.55 -13.83
N ALA A 94 -3.51 5.65 -13.96
CA ALA A 94 -3.01 4.89 -12.83
C ALA A 94 -2.42 5.76 -11.70
N PHE A 95 -1.96 6.98 -12.03
CA PHE A 95 -1.34 7.92 -11.11
C PHE A 95 -2.31 8.97 -10.55
N ILE A 96 -3.59 8.94 -10.93
CA ILE A 96 -4.61 9.84 -10.39
C ILE A 96 -4.63 9.87 -8.86
N PRO A 97 -4.47 8.75 -8.12
CA PRO A 97 -4.45 8.80 -6.67
C PRO A 97 -3.39 9.75 -6.08
N VAL A 98 -2.27 9.98 -6.77
CA VAL A 98 -1.22 10.90 -6.33
C VAL A 98 -1.71 12.36 -6.30
N LEU A 99 -2.70 12.72 -7.13
CA LEU A 99 -3.29 14.06 -7.11
C LEU A 99 -3.94 14.39 -5.76
N ILE A 100 -4.38 13.40 -4.98
CA ILE A 100 -4.96 13.63 -3.66
C ILE A 100 -3.96 14.32 -2.73
N VAL A 101 -2.68 13.97 -2.81
CA VAL A 101 -1.62 14.62 -2.02
C VAL A 101 -1.41 16.07 -2.48
N VAL A 102 -1.44 16.31 -3.80
CA VAL A 102 -1.31 17.66 -4.37
C VAL A 102 -2.48 18.56 -3.97
N LEU A 103 -3.67 17.98 -3.83
CA LEU A 103 -4.90 18.67 -3.44
C LEU A 103 -5.05 18.83 -1.91
N TYR A 104 -4.12 18.31 -1.10
CA TYR A 104 -4.14 18.44 0.36
C TYR A 104 -4.35 19.89 0.86
N PRO A 105 -3.73 20.94 0.27
CA PRO A 105 -3.96 22.32 0.71
C PRO A 105 -5.41 22.79 0.64
N LEU A 106 -6.29 22.11 -0.13
CA LEU A 106 -7.71 22.43 -0.20
C LEU A 106 -8.52 21.89 0.98
N ILE A 107 -7.97 20.90 1.71
CA ILE A 107 -8.67 20.18 2.79
C ILE A 107 -7.97 20.32 4.15
N ILE A 108 -6.83 21.00 4.21
CA ILE A 108 -6.08 21.26 5.44
C ILE A 108 -6.95 21.98 6.48
N GLY A 109 -6.84 21.55 7.73
CA GLY A 109 -7.60 22.12 8.85
C GLY A 109 -9.04 21.61 8.98
N ASN A 110 -9.50 20.72 8.08
CA ASN A 110 -10.79 20.05 8.23
C ASN A 110 -10.60 18.55 8.50
N GLU A 111 -10.53 18.19 9.78
CA GLU A 111 -10.31 16.81 10.23
C GLU A 111 -11.36 15.82 9.70
N SER A 112 -12.61 16.26 9.55
CA SER A 112 -13.68 15.39 9.04
C SER A 112 -13.48 15.01 7.58
N ILE A 113 -13.07 15.98 6.74
CA ILE A 113 -12.78 15.71 5.33
C ILE A 113 -11.52 14.83 5.21
N LEU A 114 -10.48 15.12 6.00
CA LEU A 114 -9.24 14.33 6.00
C LEU A 114 -9.50 12.86 6.37
N ASN A 115 -10.26 12.62 7.45
CA ASN A 115 -10.63 11.28 7.89
C ASN A 115 -11.46 10.55 6.82
N LEU A 116 -12.45 11.24 6.21
CA LEU A 116 -13.26 10.67 5.14
C LEU A 116 -12.40 10.27 3.92
N VAL A 117 -11.52 11.16 3.46
CA VAL A 117 -10.62 10.89 2.33
C VAL A 117 -9.69 9.71 2.66
N GLY A 118 -9.13 9.67 3.87
CA GLY A 118 -8.31 8.57 4.35
C GLY A 118 -9.04 7.22 4.33
N GLN A 119 -10.27 7.16 4.86
CA GLN A 119 -11.09 5.96 4.86
C GLN A 119 -11.45 5.50 3.45
N LEU A 120 -11.81 6.43 2.55
CA LEU A 120 -12.10 6.11 1.15
C LEU A 120 -10.87 5.54 0.43
N LEU A 121 -9.68 6.10 0.68
CA LEU A 121 -8.42 5.59 0.14
C LEU A 121 -8.11 4.17 0.65
N GLN A 122 -8.28 3.92 1.94
CA GLN A 122 -8.10 2.59 2.53
C GLN A 122 -9.07 1.56 1.92
N LEU A 123 -10.36 1.91 1.84
CA LEU A 123 -11.40 1.07 1.26
C LEU A 123 -11.10 0.77 -0.21
N ALA A 124 -10.72 1.78 -0.99
CA ALA A 124 -10.36 1.61 -2.40
C ALA A 124 -9.16 0.68 -2.55
N GLY A 125 -8.13 0.81 -1.71
CA GLY A 125 -6.97 -0.08 -1.71
C GLY A 125 -7.33 -1.54 -1.41
N LEU A 126 -8.12 -1.78 -0.35
CA LEU A 126 -8.58 -3.12 0.02
C LEU A 126 -9.44 -3.75 -1.07
N LEU A 127 -10.40 -3.00 -1.61
CA LEU A 127 -11.30 -3.49 -2.66
C LEU A 127 -10.52 -3.82 -3.93
N THR A 128 -9.57 -2.97 -4.32
CA THR A 128 -8.69 -3.21 -5.48
C THR A 128 -7.84 -4.45 -5.29
N LEU A 129 -7.29 -4.67 -4.08
CA LEU A 129 -6.54 -5.88 -3.76
C LEU A 129 -7.41 -7.14 -3.82
N LEU A 130 -8.63 -7.08 -3.29
CA LEU A 130 -9.59 -8.18 -3.36
C LEU A 130 -9.93 -8.56 -4.80
N LEU A 131 -10.21 -7.56 -5.65
CA LEU A 131 -10.46 -7.80 -7.07
C LEU A 131 -9.27 -8.46 -7.76
N LEU A 132 -8.04 -8.04 -7.44
CA LEU A 132 -6.82 -8.65 -7.99
C LEU A 132 -6.71 -10.13 -7.58
N ILE A 133 -6.98 -10.45 -6.31
CA ILE A 133 -6.96 -11.84 -5.81
C ILE A 133 -7.96 -12.71 -6.59
N ILE A 134 -9.18 -12.24 -6.79
CA ILE A 134 -10.25 -13.02 -7.45
C ILE A 134 -9.95 -13.23 -8.93
N SER A 135 -9.34 -12.24 -9.60
CA SER A 135 -9.30 -12.19 -11.06
C SER A 135 -8.03 -12.73 -11.71
N HIS A 136 -6.86 -12.63 -11.07
CA HIS A 136 -5.58 -12.85 -11.77
C HIS A 136 -4.54 -13.67 -10.99
N LEU A 137 -4.88 -14.18 -9.81
CA LEU A 137 -4.00 -15.09 -9.08
C LEU A 137 -4.39 -16.53 -9.40
N GLU A 138 -3.55 -17.22 -10.17
CA GLU A 138 -3.81 -18.61 -10.61
C GLU A 138 -3.10 -19.65 -9.73
N HIS A 139 -1.94 -19.29 -9.17
CA HIS A 139 -1.16 -20.21 -8.34
C HIS A 139 -1.70 -20.27 -6.91
N SER A 140 -2.15 -21.45 -6.48
CA SER A 140 -2.72 -21.71 -5.14
C SER A 140 -1.90 -21.16 -3.97
N ARG A 141 -0.57 -21.25 -4.03
CA ARG A 141 0.32 -20.69 -2.99
C ARG A 141 0.34 -19.16 -2.97
N ILE A 142 0.28 -18.51 -4.12
CA ILE A 142 0.25 -17.04 -4.23
C ILE A 142 -1.12 -16.54 -3.80
N ILE A 143 -2.20 -17.22 -4.20
CA ILE A 143 -3.56 -16.94 -3.74
C ILE A 143 -3.64 -17.04 -2.20
N ALA A 144 -3.14 -18.13 -1.61
CA ALA A 144 -3.20 -18.31 -0.17
C ALA A 144 -2.44 -17.20 0.59
N THR A 145 -1.21 -16.88 0.15
CA THR A 145 -0.38 -15.85 0.82
C THR A 145 -0.95 -14.44 0.66
N THR A 146 -1.46 -14.08 -0.51
CA THR A 146 -2.14 -12.79 -0.73
C THR A 146 -3.46 -12.69 0.03
N SER A 147 -4.27 -13.75 0.08
CA SER A 147 -5.51 -13.80 0.86
C SER A 147 -5.26 -13.66 2.36
N ILE A 148 -4.24 -14.33 2.90
CA ILE A 148 -3.83 -14.15 4.30
C ILE A 148 -3.41 -12.69 4.54
N SER A 149 -2.63 -12.11 3.62
CA SER A 149 -2.23 -10.69 3.71
C SER A 149 -3.45 -9.77 3.72
N PHE A 150 -4.43 -10.03 2.85
CA PHE A 150 -5.69 -9.28 2.77
C PHE A 150 -6.48 -9.36 4.08
N ILE A 151 -6.63 -10.56 4.66
CA ILE A 151 -7.33 -10.76 5.94
C ILE A 151 -6.60 -10.03 7.07
N LEU A 152 -5.26 -10.03 7.08
CA LEU A 152 -4.46 -9.30 8.06
C LEU A 152 -4.61 -7.79 7.91
N PHE A 153 -4.59 -7.26 6.69
CA PHE A 153 -4.88 -5.84 6.44
C PHE A 153 -6.29 -5.46 6.86
N LEU A 154 -7.29 -6.28 6.54
CA LEU A 154 -8.68 -6.03 6.90
C LEU A 154 -8.90 -6.06 8.42
N SER A 155 -8.31 -7.05 9.10
CA SER A 155 -8.31 -7.13 10.56
C SER A 155 -7.61 -5.94 11.19
N GLY A 156 -6.45 -5.55 10.66
CA GLY A 156 -5.70 -4.37 11.11
C GLY A 156 -6.49 -3.08 10.92
N ALA A 157 -7.11 -2.89 9.76
CA ALA A 157 -7.95 -1.72 9.47
C ALA A 157 -9.18 -1.66 10.38
N ALA A 158 -9.85 -2.80 10.60
CA ALA A 158 -10.98 -2.88 11.51
C ALA A 158 -10.56 -2.48 12.94
N ILE A 159 -9.47 -3.04 13.46
CA ILE A 159 -8.97 -2.68 14.80
C ILE A 159 -8.61 -1.20 14.87
N TYR A 160 -7.93 -0.66 13.84
CA TYR A 160 -7.58 0.76 13.78
C TYR A 160 -8.81 1.68 13.80
N TRP A 161 -9.89 1.33 13.07
CA TRP A 161 -11.13 2.13 13.09
C TRP A 161 -11.90 2.02 14.41
N PHE A 162 -11.78 0.91 15.12
CA PHE A 162 -12.46 0.68 16.40
C PHE A 162 -11.59 1.00 17.64
N ASP A 163 -10.36 1.48 17.46
CA ASP A 163 -9.40 1.80 18.53
C ASP A 163 -9.97 2.82 19.54
N GLY A 164 -10.92 3.67 19.11
CA GLY A 164 -11.65 4.59 19.99
C GLY A 164 -12.71 3.95 20.90
N SER A 165 -13.13 2.72 20.61
CA SER A 165 -14.23 2.01 21.30
C SER A 165 -13.76 0.89 22.22
N ILE A 166 -12.56 0.34 21.96
CA ILE A 166 -11.96 -0.74 22.74
C ILE A 166 -10.49 -0.35 22.95
N PRO A 167 -9.97 -0.34 24.19
CA PRO A 167 -8.59 0.06 24.49
C PRO A 167 -7.60 -1.04 24.07
N ILE A 168 -7.59 -1.39 22.79
CA ILE A 168 -6.64 -2.31 22.18
C ILE A 168 -5.46 -1.45 21.76
N GLY A 169 -4.41 -1.41 22.57
CA GLY A 169 -3.24 -0.57 22.26
C GLY A 169 -2.76 -0.72 20.80
N SER A 170 -2.27 0.38 20.24
CA SER A 170 -1.90 0.53 18.81
C SER A 170 -0.95 -0.54 18.27
N TRP A 171 -0.23 -1.23 19.14
CA TRP A 171 0.69 -2.32 18.80
C TRP A 171 0.02 -3.47 18.04
N LEU A 172 -1.26 -3.79 18.31
CA LEU A 172 -1.90 -4.96 17.73
C LEU A 172 -2.16 -4.77 16.23
N TRP A 173 -2.83 -3.67 15.86
CA TRP A 173 -3.10 -3.39 14.45
C TRP A 173 -1.80 -3.15 13.68
N GLN A 174 -0.81 -2.49 14.29
CA GLN A 174 0.50 -2.25 13.68
C GLN A 174 1.23 -3.57 13.39
N SER A 175 1.18 -4.53 14.31
CA SER A 175 1.82 -5.85 14.12
C SER A 175 1.14 -6.64 13.00
N LEU A 176 -0.20 -6.62 12.94
CA LEU A 176 -0.96 -7.26 11.87
C LEU A 176 -0.61 -6.67 10.50
N VAL A 177 -0.60 -5.34 10.40
CA VAL A 177 -0.23 -4.61 9.17
C VAL A 177 1.20 -4.92 8.76
N ALA A 178 2.13 -4.98 9.71
CA ALA A 178 3.53 -5.24 9.39
C ALA A 178 3.76 -6.66 8.83
N VAL A 179 3.08 -7.67 9.39
CA VAL A 179 3.10 -9.04 8.83
C VAL A 179 2.44 -9.06 7.46
N ALA A 180 1.34 -8.34 7.28
CA ALA A 180 0.68 -8.21 5.98
C ALA A 180 1.60 -7.58 4.91
N ILE A 181 2.37 -6.55 5.26
CA ILE A 181 3.37 -5.91 4.38
C ILE A 181 4.44 -6.93 3.93
N ALA A 182 4.96 -7.75 4.84
CA ALA A 182 5.96 -8.75 4.51
C ALA A 182 5.40 -9.81 3.54
N LEU A 183 4.21 -10.34 3.84
CA LEU A 183 3.55 -11.37 3.04
C LEU A 183 3.12 -10.85 1.66
N ILE A 184 2.58 -9.62 1.59
CA ILE A 184 2.16 -9.03 0.31
C ILE A 184 3.38 -8.72 -0.57
N SER A 185 4.48 -8.24 0.01
CA SER A 185 5.72 -7.97 -0.75
C SER A 185 6.31 -9.25 -1.33
N TYR A 186 6.33 -10.32 -0.54
CA TYR A 186 6.78 -11.64 -1.00
C TYR A 186 5.86 -12.22 -2.09
N SER A 187 4.55 -12.16 -1.88
CA SER A 187 3.59 -12.72 -2.82
C SER A 187 3.53 -11.95 -4.14
N MET A 188 3.60 -10.61 -4.10
CA MET A 188 3.70 -9.78 -5.31
C MET A 188 4.99 -10.06 -6.08
N THR A 189 6.10 -10.23 -5.39
CA THR A 189 7.38 -10.67 -5.99
C THR A 189 7.22 -11.98 -6.76
N LYS A 190 6.60 -13.00 -6.15
CA LYS A 190 6.35 -14.27 -6.84
C LYS A 190 5.34 -14.15 -7.97
N PHE A 191 4.33 -13.30 -7.81
CA PHE A 191 3.34 -13.03 -8.84
C PHE A 191 3.98 -12.45 -10.10
N TYR A 192 4.81 -11.41 -9.99
CA TYR A 192 5.47 -10.82 -11.15
C TYR A 192 6.46 -11.78 -11.84
N ASN A 193 7.16 -12.62 -11.07
CA ASN A 193 8.12 -13.56 -11.64
C ASN A 193 7.46 -14.78 -12.32
N ASN A 194 6.29 -15.21 -11.83
CA ASN A 194 5.68 -16.47 -12.27
C ASN A 194 4.43 -16.28 -13.15
N ASN A 195 3.80 -15.11 -13.13
CA ASN A 195 2.55 -14.91 -13.86
C ASN A 195 2.82 -14.66 -15.35
N GLU A 196 2.39 -15.60 -16.19
CA GLU A 196 2.54 -15.48 -17.62
C GLU A 196 1.78 -14.30 -18.21
N ALA A 197 0.58 -13.97 -17.72
CA ALA A 197 -0.21 -12.86 -18.26
C ALA A 197 0.53 -11.51 -18.13
N VAL A 198 1.26 -11.32 -17.02
CA VAL A 198 2.12 -10.16 -16.80
C VAL A 198 3.32 -10.16 -17.75
N ASN A 199 3.86 -11.33 -18.07
CA ASN A 199 5.07 -11.52 -18.88
C ASN A 199 4.81 -11.72 -20.39
N ARG A 200 3.56 -11.97 -20.81
CA ARG A 200 3.18 -12.42 -22.18
C ARG A 200 3.41 -11.41 -23.28
N TYR A 201 3.51 -10.12 -22.96
CA TYR A 201 3.36 -9.05 -23.97
C TYR A 201 4.64 -8.28 -24.30
N GLU A 202 5.81 -8.88 -24.10
CA GLU A 202 7.12 -8.27 -24.41
C GLU A 202 7.93 -9.07 -25.46
N ILE A 203 7.29 -9.73 -26.42
CA ILE A 203 7.95 -10.02 -27.71
C ILE A 203 7.59 -8.91 -28.68
N LYS A 204 8.35 -7.82 -28.66
CA LYS A 204 8.56 -6.91 -29.79
C LYS A 204 9.94 -6.28 -29.70
#